data_AF-A0A2K3JMP5-F1
#
_entry.id   AF-A0A2K3JMP5-F1
#
_cell.length_a   1.000
_cell.length_b   1.000
_cell.length_c   1.000
_cell.angle_alpha   90.00
_cell.angle_beta   90.00
_cell.angle_gamma   90.00
#
_symmetry.space_group_name_H-M   'P 1'
#
loop_
_entity.id
_entity.type
_entity.pdbx_description
1 polymer ?
#
loop_
_entity_poly.entity_id
_entity_poly.type
_entity_poly.pdbx_seq_one_letter_code
_entity_poly.pdbx_strand_id
1 'polypeptide(L)'
;YVVVKIHDSWEGFRDYFLQQEGEKRLLAFTKRGTKIHSDFSYRKGDYLLFGAETTGLPPEALLDCKTEPYGGGTIKIPMVETY
;
A
#
# COMPACT_ATOMS: atom_id res chain seq x y z
N TYR A 1 18.20 -12.99 -5.73
CA TYR A 1 16.99 -13.41 -6.46
C TYR A 1 15.87 -12.47 -6.11
N VAL A 2 15.27 -11.80 -7.10
CA VAL A 2 14.10 -10.95 -6.90
C VAL A 2 12.88 -11.85 -7.08
N VAL A 3 12.01 -11.94 -6.07
CA VAL A 3 10.75 -12.67 -6.16
C VAL A 3 9.69 -11.70 -6.67
N VAL A 4 9.29 -11.87 -7.93
CA VAL A 4 8.17 -11.12 -8.51
C VAL A 4 6.99 -12.06 -8.61
N LYS A 5 5.85 -11.68 -8.02
CA LYS A 5 4.57 -12.37 -8.19
C LYS A 5 3.59 -11.43 -8.85
N ILE A 6 2.97 -11.93 -9.93
CA ILE A 6 1.97 -11.20 -10.70
C ILE A 6 0.61 -11.79 -10.30
N HIS A 7 -0.33 -10.91 -9.96
CA HIS A 7 -1.72 -11.26 -9.64
C HIS A 7 -2.61 -10.66 -10.71
N ASP A 8 -3.57 -11.46 -11.20
CA ASP A 8 -4.47 -11.05 -12.29
C ASP A 8 -5.50 -9.99 -11.85
N SER A 9 -5.75 -9.92 -10.54
CA SER A 9 -6.71 -9.00 -9.93
C SER A 9 -6.33 -8.66 -8.50
N TRP A 10 -6.86 -7.55 -7.99
CA TRP A 10 -6.66 -7.13 -6.60
C TRP A 10 -7.12 -8.20 -5.60
N GLU A 11 -8.26 -8.86 -5.88
CA GLU A 11 -8.75 -9.97 -5.05
C GLU A 11 -7.75 -11.13 -4.97
N GLY A 12 -7.08 -11.47 -6.07
CA GLY A 12 -6.05 -12.51 -6.09
C GLY A 12 -4.78 -12.11 -5.30
N PHE A 13 -4.45 -10.82 -5.27
CA PHE A 13 -3.43 -10.30 -4.36
C PHE A 13 -3.90 -10.37 -2.90
N ARG A 14 -5.16 -10.02 -2.62
CA ARG A 14 -5.73 -10.01 -1.27
C ARG A 14 -5.75 -11.40 -0.66
N ASP A 15 -6.16 -12.42 -1.41
CA ASP A 15 -6.12 -13.82 -0.94
C ASP A 15 -4.69 -14.23 -0.59
N TYR A 16 -3.74 -13.96 -1.50
CA TYR A 16 -2.33 -14.24 -1.26
C TYR A 16 -1.79 -13.50 -0.01
N PHE A 17 -2.14 -12.23 0.13
CA PHE A 17 -1.78 -11.41 1.29
C PHE A 17 -2.36 -12.01 2.57
N LEU A 18 -3.63 -12.45 2.57
CA LEU A 18 -4.28 -13.08 3.71
C LEU A 18 -3.63 -14.41 4.13
N GLN A 19 -3.08 -15.17 3.18
CA GLN A 19 -2.33 -16.40 3.47
C GLN A 19 -0.97 -16.17 4.13
N GLN A 20 -0.40 -14.95 4.07
CA GLN A 20 0.91 -14.68 4.68
C GLN A 20 0.84 -14.68 6.20
N GLU A 21 1.74 -15.39 6.86
CA GLU A 21 1.79 -15.44 8.32
C GLU A 21 2.53 -14.21 8.90
N GLY A 22 2.10 -13.77 10.10
CA GLY A 22 2.71 -12.66 10.83
C GLY A 22 1.92 -11.35 10.81
N GLU A 23 2.43 -10.35 11.53
CA GLU A 23 1.89 -8.99 11.50
C GLU A 23 2.10 -8.39 10.11
N LYS A 24 0.99 -8.05 9.46
CA LYS A 24 1.00 -7.47 8.11
C LYS A 24 0.02 -6.34 8.04
N ARG A 25 0.42 -5.26 7.38
CA ARG A 25 -0.45 -4.12 7.13
C ARG A 25 -0.17 -3.51 5.78
N LEU A 26 -1.24 -3.02 5.17
CA LEU A 26 -1.21 -2.38 3.86
C LEU A 26 -1.04 -0.87 4.04
N LEU A 27 -0.01 -0.33 3.37
CA LEU A 27 0.32 1.09 3.37
C LEU A 27 0.16 1.64 1.96
N ALA A 28 -0.91 2.41 1.75
CA ALA A 28 -1.21 3.02 0.46
C ALA A 28 -0.38 4.29 0.24
N PHE A 29 0.51 4.27 -0.74
CA PHE A 29 1.23 5.45 -1.19
C PHE A 29 0.40 6.21 -2.22
N THR A 30 0.00 7.43 -1.86
CA THR A 30 -0.81 8.28 -2.74
C THR A 30 -0.47 9.76 -2.54
N LYS A 31 -0.50 10.54 -3.64
CA LYS A 31 -0.29 12.00 -3.61
C LYS A 31 -1.30 12.71 -2.70
N ARG A 32 -2.48 12.10 -2.49
CA ARG A 32 -3.56 12.56 -1.60
C ARG A 32 -3.50 11.97 -0.19
N GLY A 33 -2.40 11.32 0.21
CA GLY A 33 -2.28 10.68 1.52
C GLY A 33 -2.36 11.68 2.66
N THR A 34 -2.93 11.25 3.79
CA THR A 34 -3.11 12.08 4.99
C THR A 34 -1.87 12.09 5.90
N LYS A 35 -1.06 11.02 5.92
CA LYS A 35 0.17 10.95 6.73
C LYS A 35 1.43 11.18 5.90
N ILE A 36 2.39 11.90 6.45
CA ILE A 36 3.70 12.10 5.82
C ILE A 36 4.55 10.85 6.04
N HIS A 37 5.20 10.34 4.99
CA HIS A 37 6.06 9.15 5.05
C HIS A 37 7.16 9.22 6.12
N SER A 38 7.60 10.43 6.49
CA SER A 38 8.67 10.68 7.47
C SER A 38 8.25 10.47 8.92
N ASP A 39 6.95 10.51 9.23
CA ASP A 39 6.42 10.25 10.57
C ASP A 39 6.01 8.76 10.74
N PHE A 40 6.08 7.98 9.67
CA PHE A 40 5.61 6.61 9.68
C PHE A 40 6.71 5.63 10.11
N SER A 41 6.47 4.91 11.21
CA SER A 41 7.36 3.85 11.67
C SER A 41 7.11 2.56 10.89
N TYR A 42 7.92 2.32 9.86
CA TYR A 42 7.89 1.06 9.10
C TYR A 42 8.31 -0.12 9.96
N ARG A 43 7.63 -1.24 9.78
CA ARG A 43 7.86 -2.49 10.49
C ARG A 43 7.99 -3.63 9.50
N LYS A 44 8.62 -4.72 9.95
CA LYS A 44 8.70 -5.96 9.17
C LYS A 44 7.27 -6.49 8.99
N GLY A 45 6.89 -6.79 7.75
CA GLY A 45 5.52 -7.19 7.39
C GLY A 45 4.67 -6.06 6.82
N ASP A 46 5.22 -4.85 6.66
CA ASP A 46 4.55 -3.76 5.96
C ASP A 46 4.56 -3.98 4.44
N TYR A 47 3.39 -3.85 3.83
CA TYR A 47 3.21 -3.93 2.39
C TYR A 47 2.98 -2.54 1.84
N LEU A 48 3.92 -2.07 1.03
CA LEU A 48 3.87 -0.75 0.41
C LEU A 48 3.13 -0.85 -0.92
N LEU A 49 1.98 -0.21 -1.02
CA LEU A 49 1.13 -0.23 -2.20
C LEU A 49 1.34 1.04 -3.00
N PHE A 50 1.71 0.87 -4.27
CA PHE A 50 1.89 1.96 -5.22
C PHE A 50 0.83 1.87 -6.29
N GLY A 51 0.14 2.98 -6.52
CA GLY A 51 -0.82 3.11 -7.59
C GLY A 51 -0.17 3.31 -8.95
N ALA A 52 -0.96 3.20 -10.02
CA ALA A 52 -0.50 3.59 -11.34
C ALA A 52 -0.18 5.09 -11.37
N GLU A 53 0.82 5.50 -12.14
CA GLU A 53 1.29 6.89 -12.19
C GLU A 53 0.18 7.89 -12.54
N THR A 54 -0.71 7.51 -13.45
CA THR A 54 -1.81 8.35 -13.95
C THR A 54 -3.07 8.30 -13.11
N THR A 55 -3.51 7.11 -12.70
CA THR A 55 -4.81 6.91 -12.03
C THR A 55 -4.69 6.76 -10.52
N GLY A 56 -3.50 6.50 -10.00
CA GLY A 56 -3.26 6.23 -8.58
C GLY A 56 -3.69 4.81 -8.18
N LEU A 57 -3.95 4.64 -6.88
CA LEU A 57 -4.44 3.37 -6.32
C LEU A 57 -5.94 3.23 -6.57
N PRO A 58 -6.43 2.02 -6.91
CA PRO A 58 -7.85 1.78 -7.07
C PRO A 58 -8.58 1.95 -5.73
N PRO A 59 -9.88 2.30 -5.76
CA PRO A 59 -10.66 2.58 -4.55
C PRO A 59 -10.75 1.38 -3.60
N GLU A 60 -10.78 0.16 -4.12
CA GLU A 60 -10.72 -1.09 -3.36
C GLU A 60 -9.43 -1.20 -2.53
N ALA A 61 -8.28 -0.92 -3.13
CA ALA A 61 -7.00 -0.95 -2.42
C ALA A 61 -6.92 0.11 -1.33
N LEU A 62 -7.46 1.30 -1.60
CA LEU A 62 -7.56 2.37 -0.61
C LEU A 62 -8.49 1.99 0.55
N LEU A 63 -9.57 1.25 0.26
CA LEU A 63 -10.49 0.77 1.29
C LEU A 63 -9.83 -0.30 2.16
N ASP A 64 -9.13 -1.28 1.58
CA ASP A 64 -8.36 -2.29 2.32
C ASP A 64 -7.27 -1.64 3.21
N CYS A 65 -6.63 -0.57 2.74
CA CYS A 65 -5.64 0.17 3.54
C CYS A 65 -6.23 0.96 4.72
N LYS A 66 -7.54 1.23 4.69
CA LYS A 66 -8.27 1.94 5.76
C LYS A 66 -9.04 1.00 6.67
N THR A 67 -9.33 -0.21 6.19
CA THR A 67 -10.16 -1.19 6.89
C THR A 67 -9.30 -1.99 7.86
N GLU A 68 -9.69 -2.02 9.14
CA GLU A 68 -9.07 -2.90 10.13
C GLU A 68 -9.37 -4.39 9.81
N PRO A 69 -8.50 -5.35 10.14
CA PRO A 69 -7.30 -5.23 11.00
C PRO A 69 -5.98 -4.96 10.24
N TYR A 70 -5.99 -4.97 8.90
CA TYR A 70 -4.77 -4.88 8.09
C TYR A 70 -4.50 -3.49 7.51
N GLY A 71 -5.41 -2.54 7.71
CA GLY A 71 -5.27 -1.17 7.23
C GLY A 71 -4.19 -0.39 7.99
N GLY A 72 -3.03 -0.17 7.37
CA GLY A 72 -1.95 0.64 7.93
C GLY A 72 -2.08 2.13 7.64
N GLY A 73 -3.07 2.53 6.84
CA GLY A 73 -3.34 3.90 6.45
C GLY A 73 -2.72 4.31 5.10
N THR A 74 -2.87 5.61 4.78
CA THR A 74 -2.38 6.20 3.54
C THR A 74 -1.20 7.12 3.80
N ILE A 75 -0.09 6.87 3.11
CA ILE A 75 1.15 7.63 3.20
C ILE A 75 1.30 8.53 1.97
N LYS A 76 1.72 9.78 2.21
CA LYS A 76 2.05 10.77 1.20
C LYS A 76 3.56 10.91 1.09
N ILE A 77 4.05 10.74 -0.14
CA ILE A 77 5.42 11.13 -0.51
C ILE A 77 5.35 12.57 -1.05
N PRO A 78 5.99 13.55 -0.39
CA PRO A 78 6.17 14.86 -0.96
C PRO A 78 7.11 14.73 -2.16
N MET A 79 6.56 14.90 -3.36
CA MET A 79 7.35 15.05 -4.57
C MET A 79 7.57 16.55 -4.79
N VAL A 80 8.81 16.98 -4.88
CA VAL A 80 9.14 18.36 -5.24
C VAL A 80 8.81 18.51 -6.71
N GLU A 81 7.81 19.33 -7.05
CA GLU A 81 7.55 19.68 -8.45
C GLU A 81 8.77 20.46 -8.94
N THR A 82 9.64 19.77 -9.68
CA THR A 82 10.78 20.41 -10.33
C THR A 82 10.22 21.04 -11.59
N TYR A 83 10.05 22.37 -11.56
CA TYR A 83 9.78 23.18 -12.76
C TYR A 83 11.10 23.77 -13.24
#